data_AF-A0A1H9M9D4-F1
#
_entry.id   AF-A0A1H9M9D4-F1
#
_cell.length_a   1.000
_cell.length_b   1.000
_cell.length_c   1.000
_cell.angle_alpha   90.00
_cell.angle_beta   90.00
_cell.angle_gamma   90.00
#
_symmetry.space_group_name_H-M   'P 1'
#
loop_
_entity.id
_entity.type
_entity.pdbx_description
1 polymer ?
#
loop_
_entity_poly.entity_id
_entity_poly.type
_entity_poly.pdbx_seq_one_letter_code
_entity_poly.pdbx_strand_id
1 'polypeptide(L)'
;MALTIVESCVNCWACLDVCPSDAIVSAEPHFLIESKNCTECEGDYADPQCASICPIEGAILNAFGDPINPKGSLTGIKPELKDDALKEIQAR
;
A
#
# COMPACT_ATOMS: atom_id res chain seq x y z
N MET A 1 -3.92 -15.57 -1.87
CA MET A 1 -2.61 -15.36 -1.23
C MET A 1 -2.87 -14.36 -0.11
N ALA A 2 -1.91 -13.58 0.39
CA ALA A 2 -2.22 -12.51 1.35
C ALA A 2 -1.27 -11.34 1.16
N LEU A 3 -1.78 -10.14 1.45
CA LEU A 3 -0.97 -8.93 1.53
C LEU A 3 -0.24 -8.87 2.88
N THR A 4 0.83 -8.07 2.95
CA THR A 4 1.62 -7.86 4.16
C THR A 4 1.87 -6.37 4.39
N ILE A 5 1.84 -5.93 5.65
CA ILE A 5 2.29 -4.59 6.07
C ILE A 5 3.73 -4.71 6.57
N VAL A 6 4.62 -3.81 6.12
CA VAL A 6 6.03 -3.79 6.52
C VAL A 6 6.40 -2.58 7.39
N GLU A 7 7.66 -2.53 7.81
CA GLU A 7 8.21 -1.56 8.79
C GLU A 7 8.05 -0.08 8.43
N SER A 8 7.77 0.24 7.16
CA SER A 8 7.49 1.62 6.74
C SER A 8 6.10 2.13 7.18
N CYS A 9 5.26 1.27 7.77
CA CYS A 9 3.99 1.66 8.35
C CYS A 9 4.18 2.66 9.51
N VAL A 10 3.37 3.73 9.50
CA VAL A 10 3.44 4.84 10.47
C VAL A 10 2.30 4.81 11.51
N ASN A 11 1.60 3.69 11.64
CA ASN A 11 0.51 3.51 12.62
C ASN A 11 -0.60 4.58 12.53
N CYS A 12 -1.01 4.96 11.31
CA CYS A 12 -2.01 6.00 11.06
C CYS A 12 -3.48 5.57 11.18
N TRP A 13 -3.75 4.28 11.44
CA TRP A 13 -5.09 3.69 11.59
C TRP A 13 -5.99 3.66 10.35
N ALA A 14 -5.63 4.33 9.25
CA ALA A 14 -6.49 4.49 8.08
C ALA A 14 -6.92 3.17 7.40
N CYS A 15 -6.08 2.14 7.45
CA CYS A 15 -6.35 0.86 6.79
C CYS A 15 -7.28 -0.07 7.59
N LEU A 16 -7.49 0.17 8.89
CA LEU A 16 -8.23 -0.72 9.77
C LEU A 16 -9.71 -0.81 9.36
N ASP A 17 -10.35 0.34 9.16
CA ASP A 17 -11.80 0.44 8.91
C ASP A 17 -12.20 0.10 7.46
N VAL A 18 -11.23 0.01 6.54
CA VAL A 18 -11.51 -0.23 5.11
C VAL A 18 -11.26 -1.67 4.67
N CYS A 19 -10.75 -2.54 5.55
CA CYS A 19 -10.50 -3.95 5.23
C CYS A 19 -11.82 -4.74 5.29
N PRO A 20 -12.36 -5.24 4.16
CA PRO A 20 -13.67 -5.90 4.15
C PRO A 20 -13.72 -7.21 4.94
N SER A 21 -12.57 -7.85 5.16
CA SER A 21 -12.46 -9.12 5.87
C SER A 21 -11.88 -8.99 7.28
N ASP A 22 -11.79 -7.77 7.83
CA ASP A 22 -11.22 -7.48 9.16
C ASP A 22 -9.84 -8.14 9.39
N ALA A 23 -9.04 -8.24 8.33
CA ALA A 23 -7.76 -8.93 8.36
C ALA A 23 -6.64 -8.08 8.97
N ILE A 24 -6.84 -6.78 9.18
CA ILE A 24 -5.84 -5.86 9.70
C ILE A 24 -5.97 -5.75 11.21
N VAL A 25 -4.86 -5.93 11.93
CA VAL A 25 -4.81 -5.86 13.39
C VAL A 25 -3.71 -4.93 13.86
N SER A 26 -3.98 -4.22 14.96
CA SER A 26 -2.95 -3.42 15.65
C SER A 26 -1.94 -4.33 16.31
N ALA A 27 -0.65 -4.08 16.06
CA ALA A 27 0.46 -4.81 16.65
C ALA A 27 1.70 -3.90 16.78
N GLU A 28 2.73 -4.38 17.47
CA GLU A 28 4.02 -3.70 17.57
C GLU A 28 5.07 -4.44 16.74
N PRO A 29 5.96 -3.73 16.01
CA PRO A 29 6.12 -2.28 15.96
C PRO A 29 5.11 -1.56 15.04
N HIS A 30 4.37 -2.30 14.21
CA HIS A 30 3.37 -1.75 13.30
C HIS A 30 2.19 -2.71 13.11
N PHE A 31 1.10 -2.20 12.51
CA PHE A 31 -0.06 -3.02 12.08
C PHE A 31 0.36 -4.25 11.26
N LEU A 32 -0.40 -5.34 11.39
CA LEU A 32 -0.19 -6.60 10.66
C LEU A 32 -1.45 -6.99 9.88
N ILE A 33 -1.26 -7.80 8.84
CA ILE A 33 -2.35 -8.47 8.12
C ILE A 33 -2.35 -9.95 8.53
N GLU A 34 -3.48 -10.41 9.06
CA GLU A 34 -3.72 -11.83 9.31
C GLU A 34 -3.93 -12.56 7.97
N SER A 35 -2.91 -13.31 7.54
CA SER A 35 -2.93 -13.99 6.23
C SER A 35 -4.11 -14.94 6.04
N LYS A 36 -4.72 -15.46 7.12
CA LYS A 36 -5.88 -16.35 7.05
C LYS A 36 -7.17 -15.62 6.68
N ASN A 37 -7.26 -14.33 6.97
CA ASN A 37 -8.47 -13.53 6.76
C ASN A 37 -8.33 -12.62 5.54
N CYS A 38 -7.11 -12.34 5.08
CA CYS A 38 -6.89 -11.49 3.92
C CYS A 38 -7.46 -12.14 2.64
N THR A 39 -8.43 -11.48 2.02
CA THR A 39 -9.04 -11.89 0.73
C THR A 39 -8.45 -11.14 -0.46
N GLU A 40 -7.44 -10.29 -0.23
CA GLU A 40 -6.94 -9.33 -1.23
C GLU A 40 -8.04 -8.39 -1.76
N CYS A 41 -9.14 -8.26 -1.01
CA CYS A 41 -10.39 -7.59 -1.39
C CYS A 41 -11.13 -8.23 -2.58
N GLU A 42 -10.74 -9.42 -3.04
CA GLU A 42 -11.41 -10.12 -4.14
C GLU A 42 -12.88 -10.39 -3.81
N GLY A 43 -13.78 -9.98 -4.72
CA GLY A 43 -15.23 -10.12 -4.57
C GLY A 43 -15.92 -8.93 -3.92
N ASP A 44 -15.20 -8.10 -3.17
CA ASP A 44 -15.73 -6.88 -2.55
C ASP A 44 -15.34 -5.61 -3.30
N TYR A 45 -14.08 -5.52 -3.74
CA TYR A 45 -13.52 -4.37 -4.46
C TYR A 45 -12.60 -4.79 -5.61
N ALA A 46 -12.36 -3.88 -6.55
CA ALA A 46 -11.42 -4.10 -7.64
C ALA A 46 -9.95 -3.99 -7.20
N ASP A 47 -9.69 -3.14 -6.19
CA ASP A 47 -8.34 -2.84 -5.70
C ASP A 47 -8.25 -3.09 -4.18
N PRO A 48 -7.08 -3.44 -3.64
CA PRO A 48 -6.89 -3.59 -2.19
C PRO A 48 -7.03 -2.28 -1.43
N GLN A 49 -8.10 -2.13 -0.67
CA GLN A 49 -8.47 -0.88 0.00
C GLN A 49 -7.39 -0.39 0.98
N CYS A 50 -6.70 -1.31 1.66
CA CYS A 50 -5.62 -0.97 2.57
C CYS A 50 -4.46 -0.27 1.87
N ALA A 51 -4.12 -0.65 0.63
CA ALA A 51 -3.08 0.00 -0.15
C ALA A 51 -3.55 1.32 -0.77
N SER A 52 -4.82 1.40 -1.17
CA SER A 52 -5.42 2.61 -1.73
C SER A 52 -5.49 3.77 -0.73
N ILE A 53 -5.65 3.48 0.56
CA ILE A 53 -5.71 4.50 1.62
C ILE A 53 -4.37 4.71 2.35
N CYS A 54 -3.40 3.82 2.15
CA CYS A 54 -2.13 3.89 2.88
C CYS A 54 -1.36 5.17 2.49
N PRO A 55 -1.02 6.05 3.45
CA PRO A 55 -0.29 7.28 3.14
C PRO A 55 1.20 7.05 2.82
N ILE A 56 1.69 5.81 2.98
CA ILE A 56 3.08 5.43 2.75
C ILE A 56 3.16 4.45 1.59
N GLU A 57 3.68 4.93 0.46
CA GLU A 57 3.95 4.10 -0.72
C GLU A 57 4.92 2.97 -0.39
N GLY A 58 4.55 1.75 -0.77
CA GLY A 58 5.34 0.54 -0.55
C GLY A 58 5.28 -0.03 0.87
N ALA A 59 4.36 0.46 1.71
CA ALA A 59 4.11 -0.16 3.02
C ALA A 59 3.26 -1.44 2.93
N ILE A 60 2.51 -1.63 1.84
CA ILE A 60 1.69 -2.82 1.60
C ILE A 60 2.30 -3.63 0.46
N LEU A 61 2.66 -4.88 0.74
CA LEU A 61 3.29 -5.79 -0.22
C LEU A 61 2.36 -6.95 -0.58
N ASN A 62 2.47 -7.46 -1.81
CA ASN A 62 1.87 -8.72 -2.22
C ASN A 62 2.68 -9.93 -1.71
N ALA A 63 2.25 -11.14 -2.05
CA ALA A 63 2.93 -12.37 -1.64
C ALA A 63 4.34 -12.56 -2.25
N PHE A 64 4.70 -11.79 -3.27
CA PHE A 64 6.02 -11.79 -3.90
C PHE A 64 6.95 -10.71 -3.33
N GLY A 65 6.45 -9.86 -2.42
CA GLY A 65 7.19 -8.74 -1.86
C GLY A 65 7.13 -7.46 -2.70
N ASP A 66 6.31 -7.43 -3.74
CA ASP A 66 6.14 -6.22 -4.56
C ASP A 66 5.12 -5.26 -3.91
N PRO A 67 5.38 -3.94 -3.95
CA PRO A 67 4.48 -2.95 -3.38
C PRO A 67 3.18 -2.83 -4.20
N ILE A 68 2.04 -2.93 -3.52
CA ILE A 68 0.71 -2.69 -4.15
C ILE A 68 0.49 -1.20 -4.43
N ASN A 69 0.98 -0.32 -3.55
CA ASN A 69 1.01 1.12 -3.75
C ASN A 69 2.45 1.59 -4.04
N PRO A 70 2.99 1.35 -5.25
CA PRO A 70 4.38 1.68 -5.59
C PRO A 70 4.63 3.19 -5.54
N LYS A 71 5.92 3.56 -5.53
CA LYS A 71 6.31 4.98 -5.50
C LYS A 71 5.73 5.76 -6.69
N GLY A 72 5.08 6.88 -6.41
CA GLY A 72 4.36 7.71 -7.40
C GLY A 72 2.87 7.37 -7.57
N SER A 73 2.38 6.26 -6.98
CA SER A 73 0.96 5.89 -7.05
C SER A 73 0.04 6.89 -6.35
N LEU A 74 0.48 7.56 -5.28
CA LEU A 74 -0.33 8.54 -4.54
C LEU A 74 -0.36 9.92 -5.20
N THR A 75 0.65 10.26 -6.01
CA THR A 75 0.73 11.57 -6.67
C THR A 75 0.06 11.58 -8.05
N GLY A 76 -0.31 10.42 -8.58
CA GLY A 76 -0.82 10.27 -9.94
C GLY A 76 0.22 10.59 -11.01
N ILE A 77 1.49 10.78 -10.63
CA ILE A 77 2.59 10.96 -11.57
C ILE A 77 2.86 9.60 -12.18
N LYS A 78 2.51 9.49 -13.45
CA LYS A 78 2.88 8.35 -14.28
C LYS A 78 4.37 8.07 -14.13
N PRO A 79 4.80 6.85 -13.75
CA PRO A 79 6.21 6.53 -13.56
C PRO A 79 7.09 6.91 -14.75
N GLU A 80 6.57 6.77 -15.97
CA GLU A 80 7.23 7.15 -17.22
C GLU A 80 7.55 8.66 -17.34
N LEU A 81 6.80 9.52 -16.64
CA LEU A 81 7.02 10.98 -16.64
C LEU A 81 8.03 11.42 -15.58
N LYS A 82 8.38 10.54 -14.64
CA LYS A 82 9.31 10.85 -13.55
C LYS A 82 10.70 11.23 -14.07
N ASP A 83 11.20 10.50 -15.06
CA ASP A 83 12.55 10.71 -15.60
C ASP A 83 12.67 12.05 -16.32
N ASP A 84 11.64 12.44 -17.07
CA ASP A 84 11.63 13.73 -17.77
C ASP A 84 11.44 14.89 -16.80
N ALA A 85 10.57 14.75 -15.80
CA ALA A 85 10.44 15.74 -14.73
C ALA A 85 11.75 15.93 -13.95
N LEU A 86 12.52 14.86 -13.71
CA LEU A 86 13.81 14.94 -13.02
C LEU A 86 14.85 15.70 -13.85
N LYS A 87 14.91 15.45 -15.17
CA LYS A 87 15.80 16.16 -16.10
C LYS A 87 15.49 17.66 -16.13
N GLU A 88 14.21 18.03 -16.17
CA GLU A 88 13.80 19.43 -16.16
C GLU A 88 14.21 20.15 -14.87
N ILE A 89 14.06 19.51 -13.70
CA ILE A 89 14.48 20.09 -12.42
C ILE A 89 16.00 20.28 -12.36
N GLN A 90 16.78 19.31 -12.83
CA GLN A 90 18.25 19.37 -12.85
C GLN A 90 18.81 20.40 -13.83
N ALA A 91 18.02 20.81 -14.82
CA ALA A 91 18.39 21.83 -15.79
C ALA A 91 18.12 23.27 -15.31
N ARG A 92 17.55 23.46 -14.11
CA ARG A 92 17.29 24.77 -13.48
C ARG A 92 18.35 25.12 -12.47
#